data_AF-R9H0I9-F1
#
_entry.id   AF-R9H0I9-F1
#
_cell.length_a   1.000
_cell.length_b   1.000
_cell.length_c   1.000
_cell.angle_alpha   90.00
_cell.angle_beta   90.00
_cell.angle_gamma   90.00
#
_symmetry.space_group_name_H-M   'P 1'
#
loop_
_entity.id
_entity.type
_entity.pdbx_description
1 polymer ?
#
loop_
_entity_poly.entity_id
_entity_poly.type
_entity_poly.pdbx_seq_one_letter_code
_entity_poly.pdbx_strand_id
1 'polypeptide(L)'
;MKAIFKLFILNLLALALLPSCSDDDQSNSEQNDPISGNISPVGSFAVEATNNENELLVKWTNPSNRDVDMVELSYRDVEASLSRATDFSPGHIIIQVERDVTQEYMLKVPYFATYEVSAVAISKAGKRSVPESRVVMPYHEKVDEPELKLPEMLDRAHSYMTSVIGYYFGKSSRSCWRGNYPYDGKGYWDGDALVWGQGGGLSAFVAMRDATKESEVENIYGAMDDMMFKGIQYFCQLDRGILAYSCYPAAGNERFYDDNVWIGLDMVDWYTETKEMRYLTQAKVVWRYLIDHGWDETCGGGVHWRELNEHTTSKHSCSTGPTAVMGCKMYLATQEQEYLDWAIKCYDYMLDVLQDKSDHLFYDNVRPNKDDPNLPGDLEKNKYSYNSGQPLQAACLLYKITGEQKYLDEAYAIAESCHKKWFMPYRSKELNLTFNILAPGHAWFNTIMCRGFFELYSIDNDRKYIDDIEKSMIHAWSSSCHQGNNLLNDDDLRGGTTKTGWEILHQGALVELYARLAVLERENR
;
A
#
# COMPACT_ATOMS: atom_id res chain seq x y z
N MET A 1 -18.48 37.64 39.42
CA MET A 1 -18.80 38.82 38.57
C MET A 1 -17.50 39.61 38.40
N LYS A 2 -16.84 39.55 37.22
CA LYS A 2 -15.76 40.45 36.70
C LYS A 2 -14.46 40.57 37.55
N ALA A 3 -13.23 40.78 37.07
CA ALA A 3 -12.50 40.90 35.79
C ALA A 3 -10.98 40.99 36.18
N ILE A 4 -10.06 40.20 35.62
CA ILE A 4 -9.06 40.52 34.56
C ILE A 4 -7.84 41.41 34.96
N PHE A 5 -6.64 40.79 34.81
CA PHE A 5 -5.32 41.23 34.27
C PHE A 5 -4.11 41.72 35.12
N LYS A 6 -2.96 41.05 34.82
CA LYS A 6 -1.55 41.52 34.62
C LYS A 6 -0.77 42.05 35.84
N LEU A 7 0.56 41.99 35.96
CA LEU A 7 1.72 41.33 35.30
C LEU A 7 2.97 41.75 36.14
N PHE A 8 4.09 41.05 35.91
CA PHE A 8 5.50 41.43 36.14
C PHE A 8 6.16 41.29 37.54
N ILE A 9 7.24 40.50 37.54
CA ILE A 9 8.28 40.44 38.56
C ILE A 9 9.59 41.04 38.01
N LEU A 10 10.28 41.66 38.95
CA LEU A 10 11.40 42.58 38.94
C LEU A 10 12.75 41.87 39.19
N ASN A 11 13.83 42.51 38.74
CA ASN A 11 15.13 42.75 39.42
C ASN A 11 16.36 42.36 38.58
N LEU A 12 17.20 43.31 38.14
CA LEU A 12 18.17 44.18 38.87
C LEU A 12 19.37 43.40 39.42
N LEU A 13 20.57 43.69 38.88
CA LEU A 13 21.60 44.40 39.64
C LEU A 13 22.66 45.04 38.70
N ALA A 14 23.14 46.21 39.13
CA ALA A 14 24.02 47.13 38.42
C ALA A 14 25.50 46.91 38.75
N LEU A 15 26.41 47.47 37.93
CA LEU A 15 27.43 48.44 38.39
C LEU A 15 28.17 49.06 37.18
N ALA A 16 28.39 50.37 37.24
CA ALA A 16 29.19 51.16 36.30
C ALA A 16 30.29 51.90 37.07
N LEU A 17 31.49 52.04 36.50
CA LEU A 17 32.50 53.06 36.86
C LEU A 17 33.33 53.45 35.60
N LEU A 18 33.70 54.73 35.53
CA LEU A 18 34.14 55.55 34.38
C LEU A 18 35.70 55.62 34.22
N PRO A 19 36.34 56.64 33.58
CA PRO A 19 37.33 56.51 32.49
C PRO A 19 38.75 57.01 32.88
N SER A 20 39.74 56.97 31.95
CA SER A 20 40.98 57.74 32.12
C SER A 20 41.60 58.12 30.77
N CYS A 21 41.94 59.41 30.63
CA CYS A 21 42.70 60.02 29.52
C CYS A 21 44.21 59.90 29.73
N SER A 22 45.01 59.89 28.66
CA SER A 22 46.12 60.87 28.45
C SER A 22 46.80 60.69 27.09
N ASP A 23 46.82 61.81 26.36
CA ASP A 23 47.88 62.45 25.56
C ASP A 23 48.52 61.84 24.29
N ASP A 24 48.74 62.80 23.39
CA ASP A 24 49.21 62.78 22.01
C ASP A 24 50.61 62.19 21.78
N ASP A 25 50.83 61.61 20.59
CA ASP A 25 51.99 61.94 19.78
C ASP A 25 51.75 61.63 18.29
N GLN A 26 51.94 62.65 17.45
CA GLN A 26 51.95 62.55 15.99
C GLN A 26 53.29 61.99 15.51
N SER A 27 53.29 60.92 14.71
CA SER A 27 54.27 60.76 13.63
C SER A 27 53.72 59.91 12.47
N ASN A 28 54.11 60.30 11.27
CA ASN A 28 53.49 59.98 9.99
C ASN A 28 53.77 58.57 9.45
N SER A 29 52.75 58.09 8.71
CA SER A 29 52.79 57.30 7.48
C SER A 29 53.26 55.85 7.52
N GLU A 30 52.30 54.93 7.62
CA GLU A 30 52.07 53.96 6.55
C GLU A 30 50.56 53.91 6.22
N GLN A 31 50.26 53.99 4.93
CA GLN A 31 48.93 54.10 4.37
C GLN A 31 48.22 52.74 4.49
N ASN A 32 47.45 52.54 5.57
CA ASN A 32 46.53 51.41 5.65
C ASN A 32 45.34 51.67 4.72
N ASP A 33 45.41 51.10 3.51
CA ASP A 33 44.27 50.96 2.60
C ASP A 33 43.13 50.24 3.34
N PRO A 34 41.88 50.74 3.28
CA PRO A 34 40.78 50.12 4.01
C PRO A 34 40.53 48.71 3.48
N ILE A 35 40.59 47.72 4.37
CA ILE A 35 40.11 46.36 4.12
C ILE A 35 38.68 46.48 3.58
N SER A 36 38.49 46.08 2.32
CA SER A 36 37.23 46.28 1.61
C SER A 36 36.10 45.59 2.38
N GLY A 37 34.95 46.26 2.50
CA GLY A 37 33.90 45.86 3.43
C GLY A 37 33.17 44.56 3.09
N ASN A 38 33.30 44.00 1.88
CA ASN A 38 32.55 42.84 1.41
C ASN A 38 33.48 41.85 0.70
N ILE A 39 33.27 40.55 0.93
CA ILE A 39 33.98 39.46 0.26
C ILE A 39 33.05 38.75 -0.73
N SER A 40 33.55 38.48 -1.94
CA SER A 40 32.78 37.77 -2.98
C SER A 40 32.67 36.27 -2.63
N PRO A 41 31.62 35.57 -3.09
CA PRO A 41 31.53 34.11 -2.96
C PRO A 41 32.60 33.40 -3.79
N VAL A 42 32.81 32.12 -3.50
CA VAL A 42 33.69 31.27 -4.30
C VAL A 42 33.13 31.11 -5.73
N GLY A 43 34.02 31.04 -6.72
CA GLY A 43 33.68 30.80 -8.12
C GLY A 43 33.71 29.32 -8.49
N SER A 44 33.08 28.97 -9.61
CA SER A 44 33.15 27.62 -10.22
C SER A 44 32.90 26.46 -9.25
N PHE A 45 31.99 26.64 -8.28
CA PHE A 45 31.74 25.66 -7.23
C PHE A 45 31.06 24.40 -7.80
N ALA A 46 31.72 23.26 -7.62
CA ALA A 46 31.27 21.94 -8.03
C ALA A 46 31.57 20.90 -6.94
N VAL A 47 30.70 19.90 -6.85
CA VAL A 47 30.88 18.75 -5.94
C VAL A 47 30.52 17.49 -6.71
N GLU A 48 31.46 16.56 -6.78
CA GLU A 48 31.38 15.33 -7.57
C GLU A 48 31.58 14.11 -6.67
N ALA A 49 30.84 13.03 -6.92
CA ALA A 49 31.11 11.75 -6.28
C ALA A 49 32.42 11.16 -6.81
N THR A 50 33.22 10.58 -5.92
CA THR A 50 34.43 9.84 -6.33
C THR A 50 34.10 8.36 -6.51
N ASN A 51 35.10 7.53 -6.83
CA ASN A 51 34.92 6.07 -6.87
C ASN A 51 35.11 5.40 -5.50
N ASN A 52 35.39 6.17 -4.44
CA ASN A 52 35.56 5.65 -3.09
C ASN A 52 34.29 5.89 -2.27
N GLU A 53 34.03 4.99 -1.33
CA GLU A 53 32.85 5.10 -0.48
C GLU A 53 32.86 6.37 0.37
N ASN A 54 31.68 6.99 0.49
CA ASN A 54 31.45 8.14 1.37
C ASN A 54 32.45 9.29 1.11
N GLU A 55 32.85 9.47 -0.14
CA GLU A 55 33.85 10.45 -0.52
C GLU A 55 33.34 11.33 -1.68
N LEU A 56 33.58 12.63 -1.54
CA LEU A 56 33.18 13.66 -2.47
C LEU A 56 34.40 14.53 -2.82
N LEU A 57 34.55 14.87 -4.09
CA LEU A 57 35.54 15.84 -4.56
C LEU A 57 34.87 17.21 -4.69
N VAL A 58 35.30 18.14 -3.85
CA VAL A 58 34.81 19.53 -3.82
C VAL A 58 35.81 20.41 -4.58
N LYS A 59 35.34 21.15 -5.59
CA LYS A 59 36.16 22.05 -6.41
C LYS A 59 35.60 23.46 -6.38
N TRP A 60 36.47 24.46 -6.26
CA TRP A 60 36.07 25.86 -6.31
C TRP A 60 37.24 26.78 -6.70
N THR A 61 36.94 28.03 -7.03
CA THR A 61 37.93 29.08 -7.28
C THR A 61 37.80 30.17 -6.23
N ASN A 62 38.92 30.54 -5.59
CA ASN A 62 38.92 31.55 -4.55
C ASN A 62 38.62 32.94 -5.14
N PRO A 63 37.91 33.81 -4.41
CA PRO A 63 37.62 35.18 -4.83
C PRO A 63 38.90 35.98 -5.14
N SER A 64 38.81 36.93 -6.09
CA SER A 64 39.90 37.88 -6.42
C SER A 64 40.15 38.94 -5.33
N ASN A 65 39.31 38.97 -4.29
CA ASN A 65 39.43 39.88 -3.16
C ASN A 65 40.85 39.81 -2.55
N ARG A 66 41.53 40.95 -2.43
CA ARG A 66 42.92 41.04 -1.90
C ARG A 66 43.03 40.54 -0.45
N ASP A 67 41.93 40.59 0.29
CA ASP A 67 41.81 40.28 1.70
C ASP A 67 41.18 38.92 1.99
N VAL A 68 40.93 38.07 0.99
CA VAL A 68 40.54 36.67 1.23
C VAL A 68 41.61 35.98 2.08
N ASP A 69 41.17 35.20 3.07
CA ASP A 69 42.04 34.49 4.01
C ASP A 69 41.71 33.00 4.02
N MET A 70 40.41 32.67 4.12
CA MET A 70 39.96 31.29 4.27
C MET A 70 38.76 30.98 3.39
N VAL A 71 38.55 29.70 3.13
CA VAL A 71 37.26 29.14 2.71
C VAL A 71 36.83 28.12 3.75
N GLU A 72 35.59 28.26 4.21
CA GLU A 72 34.92 27.26 5.04
C GLU A 72 34.06 26.38 4.14
N LEU A 73 34.32 25.07 4.16
CA LEU A 73 33.43 24.07 3.62
C LEU A 73 32.55 23.52 4.75
N SER A 74 31.28 23.32 4.48
CA SER A 74 30.37 22.64 5.40
C SER A 74 29.51 21.61 4.68
N TYR A 75 29.04 20.60 5.41
CA TYR A 75 28.14 19.60 4.85
C TYR A 75 27.09 19.16 5.86
N ARG A 76 25.90 18.82 5.36
CA ARG A 76 24.81 18.25 6.16
C ARG A 76 24.02 17.21 5.37
N ASP A 77 23.54 16.19 6.07
CA ASP A 77 22.55 15.24 5.55
C ASP A 77 21.22 15.99 5.33
N VAL A 78 20.66 15.91 4.12
CA VAL A 78 19.38 16.55 3.76
C VAL A 78 18.15 15.70 4.09
N GLU A 79 18.32 14.41 4.36
CA GLU A 79 17.25 13.43 4.59
C GLU A 79 17.14 12.98 6.05
N ALA A 80 17.88 13.62 6.97
CA ALA A 80 17.99 13.21 8.36
C ALA A 80 16.61 12.90 8.99
N SER A 81 16.34 11.61 9.20
CA SER A 81 15.21 11.15 10.01
C SER A 81 15.43 11.54 11.47
N LEU A 82 14.35 11.67 12.25
CA LEU A 82 14.40 11.99 13.68
C LEU A 82 15.35 11.10 14.51
N SER A 83 15.66 9.88 14.02
CA SER A 83 16.60 8.94 14.65
C SER A 83 18.08 9.17 14.30
N ARG A 84 18.41 9.77 13.16
CA ARG A 84 19.80 10.07 12.75
C ARG A 84 20.26 11.47 13.16
N ALA A 85 19.31 12.37 13.42
CA ALA A 85 19.57 13.76 13.77
C ALA A 85 20.25 13.96 15.14
N THR A 86 20.19 12.97 16.06
CA THR A 86 20.76 13.10 17.41
C THR A 86 22.27 12.88 17.49
N ASP A 87 22.85 12.13 16.54
CA ASP A 87 24.28 11.74 16.56
C ASP A 87 25.11 12.42 15.46
N PHE A 88 24.48 13.17 14.55
CA PHE A 88 25.14 13.85 13.45
C PHE A 88 25.29 15.35 13.72
N SER A 89 26.53 15.83 13.79
CA SER A 89 26.86 17.26 13.75
C SER A 89 27.38 17.63 12.34
N PRO A 90 26.87 18.70 11.70
CA PRO A 90 27.42 19.20 10.44
C PRO A 90 28.93 19.41 10.57
N GLY A 91 29.69 18.88 9.61
CA GLY A 91 31.12 19.08 9.59
C GLY A 91 31.45 20.45 9.02
N HIS A 92 32.44 21.13 9.62
CA HIS A 92 33.01 22.38 9.10
C HIS A 92 34.51 22.20 8.92
N ILE A 93 35.01 22.58 7.75
CA ILE A 93 36.41 22.44 7.37
C ILE A 93 36.89 23.82 6.94
N ILE A 94 37.92 24.33 7.60
CA ILE A 94 38.48 25.64 7.31
C ILE A 94 39.80 25.46 6.58
N ILE A 95 39.90 26.08 5.40
CA ILE A 95 41.06 25.97 4.51
C ILE A 95 41.60 27.38 4.31
N GLN A 96 42.88 27.59 4.60
CA GLN A 96 43.58 28.84 4.28
C GLN A 96 43.84 28.91 2.78
N VAL A 97 43.59 30.07 2.17
CA VAL A 97 43.59 30.20 0.71
C VAL A 97 44.26 31.47 0.22
N GLU A 98 44.75 31.42 -1.01
CA GLU A 98 45.20 32.58 -1.78
C GLU A 98 44.17 32.93 -2.85
N ARG A 99 44.02 34.24 -3.12
CA ARG A 99 43.08 34.75 -4.13
C ARG A 99 43.34 34.16 -5.52
N ASP A 100 42.28 34.05 -6.32
CA ASP A 100 42.34 33.62 -7.73
C ASP A 100 42.93 32.21 -7.96
N VAL A 101 43.06 31.40 -6.90
CA VAL A 101 43.51 30.01 -7.00
C VAL A 101 42.30 29.07 -7.05
N THR A 102 42.33 28.12 -7.98
CA THR A 102 41.40 26.99 -8.00
C THR A 102 41.89 25.93 -7.00
N GLN A 103 41.00 25.51 -6.12
CA GLN A 103 41.25 24.56 -5.06
C GLN A 103 40.38 23.31 -5.26
N GLU A 104 40.92 22.20 -4.76
CA GLU A 104 40.22 20.94 -4.66
C GLU A 104 40.34 20.41 -3.23
N TYR A 105 39.29 19.78 -2.72
CA TYR A 105 39.29 19.15 -1.41
C TYR A 105 38.54 17.83 -1.45
N MET A 106 39.18 16.80 -0.90
CA MET A 106 38.59 15.47 -0.74
C MET A 106 37.80 15.43 0.57
N LEU A 107 36.48 15.52 0.46
CA LEU A 107 35.57 15.49 1.58
C LEU A 107 35.14 14.04 1.87
N LYS A 108 35.47 13.54 3.05
CA LYS A 108 34.93 12.27 3.56
C LYS A 108 33.72 12.54 4.44
N VAL A 109 32.57 12.00 4.05
CA VAL A 109 31.33 12.05 4.83
C VAL A 109 31.20 10.81 5.71
N PRO A 110 30.49 10.89 6.84
CA PRO A 110 30.54 9.82 7.85
C PRO A 110 29.76 8.56 7.48
N TYR A 111 28.81 8.64 6.54
CA TYR A 111 27.99 7.52 6.09
C TYR A 111 27.40 7.80 4.70
N PHE A 112 26.77 6.80 4.09
CA PHE A 112 26.11 6.96 2.80
C PHE A 112 24.75 7.63 2.99
N ALA A 113 24.61 8.84 2.46
CA ALA A 113 23.39 9.63 2.44
C ALA A 113 23.47 10.70 1.35
N THR A 114 22.35 11.38 1.10
CA THR A 114 22.34 12.60 0.28
C THR A 114 22.84 13.77 1.13
N TYR A 115 23.87 14.49 0.68
CA TYR A 115 24.46 15.62 1.40
C TYR A 115 24.29 16.93 0.63
N GLU A 116 23.97 18.01 1.37
CA GLU A 116 24.19 19.38 0.91
C GLU A 116 25.57 19.83 1.38
N VAL A 117 26.46 20.13 0.43
CA VAL A 117 27.81 20.65 0.67
C VAL A 117 27.86 22.11 0.28
N SER A 118 28.41 22.96 1.15
CA SER A 118 28.46 24.41 0.98
C SER A 118 29.88 24.96 1.14
N ALA A 119 30.19 26.06 0.45
CA ALA A 119 31.45 26.79 0.57
C ALA A 119 31.23 28.28 0.83
N VAL A 120 31.99 28.85 1.76
CA VAL A 120 31.93 30.27 2.16
C VAL A 120 33.34 30.85 2.23
N ALA A 121 33.60 31.93 1.49
CA ALA A 121 34.86 32.66 1.59
C ALA A 121 34.86 33.60 2.80
N ILE A 122 35.99 33.70 3.50
CA ILE A 122 36.18 34.48 4.72
C ILE A 122 37.40 35.40 4.54
N SER A 123 37.24 36.69 4.83
CA SER A 123 38.34 37.66 4.76
C SER A 123 39.20 37.68 6.02
N LYS A 124 40.37 38.35 5.96
CA LYS A 124 41.26 38.57 7.12
C LYS A 124 40.60 39.29 8.28
N ALA A 125 39.53 40.03 8.03
CA ALA A 125 38.71 40.70 9.04
C ALA A 125 37.55 39.83 9.56
N GLY A 126 37.47 38.56 9.14
CA GLY A 126 36.44 37.61 9.55
C GLY A 126 35.09 37.77 8.83
N LYS A 127 35.00 38.58 7.76
CA LYS A 127 33.75 38.76 7.01
C LYS A 127 33.51 37.59 6.08
N ARG A 128 32.27 37.13 5.99
CA ARG A 128 31.85 35.92 5.26
C ARG A 128 31.08 36.27 3.99
N SER A 129 31.30 35.52 2.91
CA SER A 129 30.52 35.64 1.67
C SER A 129 29.13 35.01 1.81
N VAL A 130 28.28 35.19 0.79
CA VAL A 130 27.14 34.30 0.58
C VAL A 130 27.63 32.87 0.29
N PRO A 131 26.92 31.83 0.75
CA PRO A 131 27.31 30.44 0.51
C PRO A 131 26.97 30.00 -0.92
N GLU A 132 27.84 29.16 -1.49
CA GLU A 132 27.54 28.35 -2.68
C GLU A 132 27.31 26.90 -2.24
N SER A 133 26.22 26.27 -2.70
CA SER A 133 25.81 24.94 -2.22
C SER A 133 25.47 23.98 -3.37
N ARG A 134 25.76 22.69 -3.19
CA ARG A 134 25.37 21.60 -4.09
C ARG A 134 24.86 20.40 -3.30
N VAL A 135 23.85 19.74 -3.86
CA VAL A 135 23.31 18.48 -3.31
C VAL A 135 23.88 17.33 -4.12
N VAL A 136 24.52 16.39 -3.43
CA VAL A 136 25.20 15.26 -4.05
C VAL A 136 25.11 14.03 -3.16
N MET A 137 25.12 12.86 -3.77
CA MET A 137 25.19 11.58 -3.10
C MET A 137 26.55 10.94 -3.42
N PRO A 138 27.35 10.51 -2.43
CA PRO A 138 28.64 9.89 -2.68
C PRO A 138 28.48 8.53 -3.36
N TYR A 139 29.57 7.94 -3.83
CA TYR A 139 29.56 6.54 -4.27
C TYR A 139 29.44 5.60 -3.06
N HIS A 140 28.77 4.46 -3.27
CA HIS A 140 28.72 3.34 -2.35
C HIS A 140 28.83 2.07 -3.17
N GLU A 141 29.74 1.17 -2.77
CA GLU A 141 29.88 -0.11 -3.44
C GLU A 141 28.59 -0.89 -3.22
N LYS A 142 27.95 -1.36 -4.30
CA LYS A 142 26.85 -2.31 -4.16
C LYS A 142 27.45 -3.56 -3.53
N VAL A 143 27.28 -3.72 -2.22
CA VAL A 143 27.41 -5.04 -1.62
C VAL A 143 26.36 -5.88 -2.34
N ASP A 144 26.81 -6.89 -3.08
CA ASP A 144 25.94 -7.94 -3.59
C ASP A 144 25.32 -8.62 -2.36
N GLU A 145 24.21 -8.07 -1.87
CA GLU A 145 23.27 -8.85 -1.09
C GLU A 145 22.92 -10.05 -1.98
N PRO A 146 23.06 -11.30 -1.48
CA PRO A 146 22.74 -12.46 -2.29
C PRO A 146 21.33 -12.27 -2.85
N GLU A 147 21.21 -12.21 -4.17
CA GLU A 147 19.94 -12.05 -4.85
C GLU A 147 18.99 -13.12 -4.29
N LEU A 148 17.87 -12.65 -3.74
CA LEU A 148 16.94 -13.48 -2.99
C LEU A 148 16.36 -14.51 -3.97
N LYS A 149 16.82 -15.77 -3.90
CA LYS A 149 16.46 -16.81 -4.88
C LYS A 149 15.09 -17.39 -4.57
N LEU A 150 14.05 -16.61 -4.81
CA LEU A 150 12.67 -17.08 -4.71
C LEU A 150 12.27 -17.88 -5.97
N PRO A 151 11.36 -18.86 -5.84
CA PRO A 151 10.62 -19.44 -6.96
C PRO A 151 9.98 -18.37 -7.86
N GLU A 152 9.75 -18.66 -9.13
CA GLU A 152 9.46 -17.64 -10.16
C GLU A 152 8.15 -16.89 -9.90
N MET A 153 7.08 -17.57 -9.47
CA MET A 153 5.82 -16.90 -9.11
C MET A 153 5.95 -16.15 -7.78
N LEU A 154 6.65 -16.73 -6.79
CA LEU A 154 6.86 -16.07 -5.51
C LEU A 154 7.72 -14.81 -5.66
N ASP A 155 8.74 -14.83 -6.51
CA ASP A 155 9.58 -13.66 -6.83
C ASP A 155 8.74 -12.53 -7.42
N ARG A 156 7.90 -12.83 -8.42
CA ARG A 156 6.96 -11.86 -8.99
C ARG A 156 6.01 -11.29 -7.94
N ALA A 157 5.41 -12.16 -7.12
CA ALA A 157 4.49 -11.75 -6.08
C ALA A 157 5.17 -10.83 -5.05
N HIS A 158 6.38 -11.21 -4.61
CA HIS A 158 7.17 -10.45 -3.66
C HIS A 158 7.64 -9.10 -4.23
N SER A 159 8.21 -9.09 -5.44
CA SER A 159 8.65 -7.88 -6.14
C SER A 159 7.49 -6.89 -6.32
N TYR A 160 6.34 -7.39 -6.76
CA TYR A 160 5.16 -6.57 -6.96
C TYR A 160 4.62 -6.03 -5.63
N MET A 161 4.45 -6.89 -4.62
CA MET A 161 3.97 -6.48 -3.30
C MET A 161 4.91 -5.49 -2.63
N THR A 162 6.23 -5.62 -2.81
CA THR A 162 7.23 -4.66 -2.32
C THR A 162 7.00 -3.26 -2.90
N SER A 163 6.67 -3.18 -4.19
CA SER A 163 6.35 -1.93 -4.86
C SER A 163 5.00 -1.38 -4.39
N VAL A 164 4.00 -2.24 -4.21
CA VAL A 164 2.68 -1.85 -3.66
C VAL A 164 2.81 -1.31 -2.23
N ILE A 165 3.58 -1.96 -1.35
CA ILE A 165 3.89 -1.45 -0.01
C ILE A 165 4.61 -0.10 -0.13
N GLY A 166 5.63 -0.02 -0.99
CA GLY A 166 6.43 1.17 -1.22
C GLY A 166 5.61 2.38 -1.66
N TYR A 167 4.61 2.21 -2.52
CA TYR A 167 3.79 3.30 -3.02
C TYR A 167 2.56 3.63 -2.17
N TYR A 168 1.89 2.62 -1.62
CA TYR A 168 0.57 2.78 -1.02
C TYR A 168 0.55 2.71 0.50
N PHE A 169 1.42 1.90 1.13
CA PHE A 169 1.28 1.58 2.55
C PHE A 169 1.97 2.58 3.47
N GLY A 170 1.37 2.83 4.64
CA GLY A 170 1.99 3.58 5.73
C GLY A 170 2.24 5.05 5.40
N LYS A 171 1.47 5.62 4.48
CA LYS A 171 1.63 7.02 4.05
C LYS A 171 0.82 8.03 4.88
N SER A 172 0.04 7.54 5.82
CA SER A 172 -0.69 8.30 6.84
C SER A 172 -0.32 7.79 8.24
N SER A 173 -0.77 8.48 9.28
CA SER A 173 -0.53 8.10 10.68
C SER A 173 -1.19 6.77 11.10
N ARG A 174 -2.03 6.20 10.24
CA ARG A 174 -2.87 5.04 10.55
C ARG A 174 -2.27 3.71 10.12
N SER A 175 -1.08 3.67 9.50
CA SER A 175 -0.46 2.42 9.03
C SER A 175 -1.37 1.62 8.11
N CYS A 176 -2.04 2.29 7.17
CA CYS A 176 -3.00 1.69 6.25
C CYS A 176 -2.66 2.02 4.79
N TRP A 177 -3.50 1.56 3.87
CA TRP A 177 -3.29 1.73 2.44
C TRP A 177 -3.82 3.07 1.94
N ARG A 178 -3.03 3.76 1.13
CA ARG A 178 -3.50 4.89 0.32
C ARG A 178 -4.37 4.39 -0.84
N GLY A 179 -5.37 5.17 -1.26
CA GLY A 179 -6.25 4.80 -2.37
C GLY A 179 -5.55 4.78 -3.73
N ASN A 180 -4.73 5.79 -4.02
CA ASN A 180 -4.18 6.04 -5.36
C ASN A 180 -2.66 6.25 -5.35
N TYR A 181 -2.02 5.82 -6.43
CA TYR A 181 -0.67 6.18 -6.82
C TYR A 181 -0.64 6.61 -8.30
N PRO A 182 0.03 7.73 -8.66
CA PRO A 182 0.57 8.75 -7.76
C PRO A 182 -0.51 9.43 -6.93
N TYR A 183 -0.15 9.90 -5.73
CA TYR A 183 -1.07 10.66 -4.88
C TYR A 183 -1.02 12.14 -5.22
N ASP A 184 -2.18 12.77 -5.35
CA ASP A 184 -2.31 14.18 -5.75
C ASP A 184 -2.40 15.17 -4.57
N GLY A 185 -2.39 14.66 -3.32
CA GLY A 185 -2.47 15.48 -2.12
C GLY A 185 -3.88 15.89 -1.68
N LYS A 186 -4.95 15.44 -2.37
CA LYS A 186 -6.32 15.98 -2.20
C LYS A 186 -7.34 15.00 -1.61
N GLY A 187 -6.94 13.76 -1.34
CA GLY A 187 -7.86 12.74 -0.83
C GLY A 187 -8.25 12.99 0.63
N TYR A 188 -9.48 12.62 1.00
CA TYR A 188 -9.89 12.56 2.40
C TYR A 188 -8.96 11.64 3.19
N TRP A 189 -8.83 11.88 4.50
CA TRP A 189 -8.03 11.05 5.41
C TRP A 189 -6.60 10.82 4.90
N ASP A 190 -5.92 11.90 4.49
CA ASP A 190 -4.54 11.86 3.98
C ASP A 190 -4.35 10.97 2.74
N GLY A 191 -5.43 10.74 1.99
CA GLY A 191 -5.48 9.89 0.81
C GLY A 191 -5.72 8.41 1.09
N ASP A 192 -6.01 8.02 2.33
CA ASP A 192 -6.31 6.63 2.67
C ASP A 192 -7.47 6.10 1.83
N ALA A 193 -7.35 4.84 1.41
CA ALA A 193 -8.41 4.17 0.67
C ALA A 193 -9.67 4.01 1.54
N LEU A 194 -10.83 3.97 0.89
CA LEU A 194 -12.04 3.41 1.51
C LEU A 194 -11.77 1.97 1.98
N VAL A 195 -12.53 1.48 2.94
CA VAL A 195 -12.32 0.14 3.50
C VAL A 195 -12.38 -0.98 2.46
N TRP A 196 -13.12 -0.82 1.37
CA TRP A 196 -13.06 -1.74 0.23
C TRP A 196 -11.64 -1.84 -0.36
N GLY A 197 -10.98 -0.70 -0.60
CA GLY A 197 -9.59 -0.65 -1.04
C GLY A 197 -8.60 -1.11 0.03
N GLN A 198 -8.89 -0.86 1.32
CA GLN A 198 -8.13 -1.46 2.41
C GLN A 198 -8.22 -2.98 2.38
N GLY A 199 -9.40 -3.53 2.10
CA GLY A 199 -9.65 -4.95 1.91
C GLY A 199 -8.88 -5.52 0.73
N GLY A 200 -8.82 -4.82 -0.41
CA GLY A 200 -7.97 -5.23 -1.54
C GLY A 200 -6.49 -5.35 -1.17
N GLY A 201 -5.96 -4.39 -0.40
CA GLY A 201 -4.58 -4.47 0.13
C GLY A 201 -4.39 -5.54 1.20
N LEU A 202 -5.39 -5.76 2.06
CA LEU A 202 -5.37 -6.81 3.09
C LEU A 202 -5.41 -8.21 2.46
N SER A 203 -6.27 -8.44 1.48
CA SER A 203 -6.35 -9.71 0.73
C SER A 203 -4.99 -10.04 0.10
N ALA A 204 -4.33 -9.05 -0.50
CA ALA A 204 -2.97 -9.20 -1.04
C ALA A 204 -1.97 -9.61 0.05
N PHE A 205 -2.00 -8.91 1.19
CA PHE A 205 -1.11 -9.19 2.32
C PHE A 205 -1.33 -10.58 2.90
N VAL A 206 -2.57 -10.96 3.18
CA VAL A 206 -2.91 -12.28 3.75
C VAL A 206 -2.56 -13.41 2.77
N ALA A 207 -2.80 -13.23 1.47
CA ALA A 207 -2.36 -14.20 0.46
C ALA A 207 -0.82 -14.31 0.40
N MET A 208 -0.10 -13.20 0.56
CA MET A 208 1.36 -13.23 0.68
C MET A 208 1.83 -13.91 1.97
N ARG A 209 1.10 -13.78 3.08
CA ARG A 209 1.43 -14.50 4.33
C ARG A 209 1.40 -16.02 4.14
N ASP A 210 0.46 -16.55 3.35
CA ASP A 210 0.48 -17.96 2.95
C ASP A 210 1.59 -18.24 1.95
N ALA A 211 1.64 -17.53 0.82
CA ALA A 211 2.58 -17.78 -0.28
C ALA A 211 4.06 -17.79 0.15
N THR A 212 4.39 -17.02 1.18
CA THR A 212 5.77 -16.85 1.66
C THR A 212 6.19 -17.85 2.71
N LYS A 213 5.30 -18.73 3.20
CA LYS A 213 5.69 -19.79 4.14
C LYS A 213 6.79 -20.66 3.56
N GLU A 214 7.75 -21.00 4.42
CA GLU A 214 8.94 -21.80 4.10
C GLU A 214 9.91 -21.14 3.10
N SER A 215 9.74 -19.83 2.83
CA SER A 215 10.64 -19.03 1.98
C SER A 215 11.50 -18.06 2.79
N GLU A 216 12.53 -17.51 2.14
CA GLU A 216 13.44 -16.52 2.73
C GLU A 216 12.74 -15.21 3.15
N VAL A 217 11.55 -14.91 2.59
CA VAL A 217 10.78 -13.70 2.91
C VAL A 217 9.66 -13.92 3.92
N GLU A 218 9.47 -15.14 4.44
CA GLU A 218 8.40 -15.45 5.41
C GLU A 218 8.40 -14.48 6.61
N ASN A 219 9.59 -14.28 7.20
CA ASN A 219 9.77 -13.42 8.36
C ASN A 219 9.51 -11.94 8.06
N ILE A 220 9.75 -11.50 6.82
CA ILE A 220 9.50 -10.12 6.40
C ILE A 220 8.00 -9.83 6.47
N TYR A 221 7.17 -10.70 5.91
CA TYR A 221 5.72 -10.53 5.96
C TYR A 221 5.15 -10.78 7.36
N GLY A 222 5.71 -11.73 8.11
CA GLY A 222 5.33 -11.93 9.52
C GLY A 222 5.59 -10.70 10.39
N ALA A 223 6.69 -9.98 10.18
CA ALA A 223 6.98 -8.74 10.91
C ALA A 223 6.00 -7.60 10.61
N MET A 224 5.23 -7.69 9.52
CA MET A 224 4.21 -6.70 9.15
C MET A 224 2.83 -6.99 9.74
N ASP A 225 2.63 -8.15 10.39
CA ASP A 225 1.31 -8.58 10.86
C ASP A 225 0.67 -7.53 11.79
N ASP A 226 1.44 -6.97 12.72
CA ASP A 226 0.95 -5.98 13.69
C ASP A 226 0.53 -4.66 13.04
N MET A 227 1.32 -4.15 12.09
CA MET A 227 1.02 -2.87 11.44
C MET A 227 -0.16 -2.99 10.47
N MET A 228 -0.26 -4.11 9.74
CA MET A 228 -1.40 -4.41 8.88
C MET A 228 -2.69 -4.52 9.69
N PHE A 229 -2.64 -5.26 10.81
CA PHE A 229 -3.80 -5.43 11.68
C PHE A 229 -4.21 -4.09 12.29
N LYS A 230 -3.25 -3.35 12.85
CA LYS A 230 -3.51 -2.02 13.42
C LYS A 230 -4.18 -1.10 12.40
N GLY A 231 -3.70 -1.10 11.15
CA GLY A 231 -4.23 -0.28 10.08
C GLY A 231 -5.70 -0.52 9.79
N ILE A 232 -6.09 -1.78 9.57
CA ILE A 232 -7.48 -2.12 9.28
C ILE A 232 -8.39 -1.92 10.49
N GLN A 233 -7.89 -2.09 11.72
CA GLN A 233 -8.68 -1.85 12.93
C GLN A 233 -9.12 -0.40 13.11
N TYR A 234 -8.45 0.59 12.50
CA TYR A 234 -8.95 1.97 12.48
C TYR A 234 -10.31 2.10 11.79
N PHE A 235 -10.69 1.17 10.91
CA PHE A 235 -11.97 1.20 10.21
C PHE A 235 -13.08 0.46 10.99
N CYS A 236 -12.73 -0.36 11.99
CA CYS A 236 -13.68 -1.04 12.86
C CYS A 236 -14.27 -0.04 13.87
N GLN A 237 -15.48 0.45 13.58
CA GLN A 237 -16.11 1.55 14.31
C GLN A 237 -17.40 1.09 14.97
N LEU A 238 -17.57 1.52 16.23
CA LEU A 238 -18.85 1.43 16.91
C LEU A 238 -19.70 2.63 16.47
N ASP A 239 -20.72 2.39 15.67
CA ASP A 239 -21.66 3.41 15.19
C ASP A 239 -23.10 2.91 15.32
N ARG A 240 -23.98 3.78 15.84
CA ARG A 240 -25.37 3.48 16.19
C ARG A 240 -25.55 2.20 17.03
N GLY A 241 -24.57 1.88 17.86
CA GLY A 241 -24.56 0.69 18.73
C GLY A 241 -24.10 -0.61 18.05
N ILE A 242 -23.67 -0.55 16.78
CA ILE A 242 -23.23 -1.69 15.99
C ILE A 242 -21.73 -1.54 15.68
N LEU A 243 -20.94 -2.56 16.04
CA LEU A 243 -19.50 -2.61 15.78
C LEU A 243 -19.26 -3.32 14.43
N ALA A 244 -18.75 -2.58 13.46
CA ALA A 244 -18.44 -3.07 12.11
C ALA A 244 -17.46 -2.13 11.39
N TYR A 245 -16.90 -2.57 10.27
CA TYR A 245 -15.98 -1.79 9.46
C TYR A 245 -16.73 -0.73 8.65
N SER A 246 -16.42 0.55 8.86
CA SER A 246 -17.00 1.68 8.10
C SER A 246 -16.11 2.03 6.91
N CYS A 247 -16.66 2.71 5.89
CA CYS A 247 -15.91 3.14 4.70
C CYS A 247 -14.64 3.93 5.03
N TYR A 248 -14.70 4.78 6.05
CA TYR A 248 -13.59 5.57 6.56
C TYR A 248 -13.40 5.35 8.07
N PRO A 249 -12.22 5.68 8.63
CA PRO A 249 -11.85 5.31 10.00
C PRO A 249 -12.47 6.20 11.08
N ALA A 250 -13.78 6.42 11.00
CA ALA A 250 -14.59 7.12 12.00
C ALA A 250 -16.08 6.75 11.89
N ALA A 251 -16.80 6.83 13.01
CA ALA A 251 -18.26 6.80 13.01
C ALA A 251 -18.87 7.96 12.19
N GLY A 252 -20.09 7.78 11.70
CA GLY A 252 -20.84 8.72 10.86
C GLY A 252 -20.58 8.57 9.35
N ASN A 253 -19.67 7.68 8.95
CA ASN A 253 -19.42 7.36 7.54
C ASN A 253 -20.39 6.28 7.04
N GLU A 254 -20.49 6.16 5.72
CA GLU A 254 -21.17 5.05 5.08
C GLU A 254 -20.57 3.71 5.52
N ARG A 255 -21.43 2.69 5.55
CA ARG A 255 -21.07 1.34 5.97
C ARG A 255 -21.86 0.33 5.17
N PHE A 256 -21.15 -0.63 4.59
CA PHE A 256 -21.70 -1.63 3.69
C PHE A 256 -21.42 -3.04 4.20
N TYR A 257 -22.34 -3.97 3.95
CA TYR A 257 -22.21 -5.37 4.37
C TYR A 257 -21.18 -6.12 3.51
N ASP A 258 -21.11 -5.83 2.21
CA ASP A 258 -20.09 -6.40 1.33
C ASP A 258 -18.69 -5.90 1.70
N ASP A 259 -18.50 -4.61 1.96
CA ASP A 259 -17.23 -4.09 2.51
C ASP A 259 -16.75 -4.90 3.73
N ASN A 260 -17.67 -5.26 4.62
CA ASN A 260 -17.37 -6.02 5.82
C ASN A 260 -17.02 -7.47 5.53
N VAL A 261 -17.76 -8.17 4.67
CA VAL A 261 -17.51 -9.60 4.40
C VAL A 261 -16.15 -9.83 3.74
N TRP A 262 -15.65 -8.91 2.91
CA TRP A 262 -14.30 -9.02 2.36
C TRP A 262 -13.23 -9.03 3.46
N ILE A 263 -13.34 -8.11 4.43
CA ILE A 263 -12.46 -8.10 5.61
C ILE A 263 -12.65 -9.36 6.46
N GLY A 264 -13.89 -9.80 6.65
CA GLY A 264 -14.21 -11.02 7.37
C GLY A 264 -13.52 -12.26 6.79
N LEU A 265 -13.59 -12.43 5.46
CA LEU A 265 -12.92 -13.52 4.75
C LEU A 265 -11.41 -13.50 4.98
N ASP A 266 -10.77 -12.34 4.79
CA ASP A 266 -9.32 -12.21 5.00
C ASP A 266 -8.92 -12.44 6.46
N MET A 267 -9.76 -12.06 7.44
CA MET A 267 -9.52 -12.32 8.86
C MET A 267 -9.60 -13.81 9.21
N VAL A 268 -10.50 -14.59 8.58
CA VAL A 268 -10.56 -16.05 8.78
C VAL A 268 -9.37 -16.74 8.13
N ASP A 269 -8.98 -16.31 6.93
CA ASP A 269 -7.80 -16.85 6.24
C ASP A 269 -6.54 -16.50 7.06
N TRP A 270 -6.41 -15.27 7.54
CA TRP A 270 -5.27 -14.86 8.39
C TRP A 270 -5.21 -15.60 9.72
N TYR A 271 -6.35 -15.88 10.35
CA TYR A 271 -6.41 -16.81 11.49
C TYR A 271 -5.94 -18.21 11.10
N THR A 272 -6.34 -18.69 9.93
CA THR A 272 -5.93 -20.02 9.44
C THR A 272 -4.41 -20.10 9.28
N GLU A 273 -3.79 -19.02 8.80
CA GLU A 273 -2.35 -18.94 8.58
C GLU A 273 -1.53 -18.87 9.88
N THR A 274 -2.01 -18.12 10.88
CA THR A 274 -1.22 -17.74 12.07
C THR A 274 -1.67 -18.41 13.37
N LYS A 275 -2.92 -18.85 13.42
CA LYS A 275 -3.65 -19.28 14.63
C LYS A 275 -3.78 -18.20 15.71
N GLU A 276 -3.54 -16.93 15.39
CA GLU A 276 -3.72 -15.85 16.35
C GLU A 276 -5.19 -15.45 16.50
N MET A 277 -5.69 -15.57 17.73
CA MET A 277 -7.12 -15.38 18.05
C MET A 277 -7.67 -13.99 17.74
N ARG A 278 -6.82 -12.96 17.61
CA ARG A 278 -7.26 -11.60 17.26
C ARG A 278 -7.96 -11.57 15.89
N TYR A 279 -7.49 -12.35 14.92
CA TYR A 279 -8.07 -12.38 13.58
C TYR A 279 -9.42 -13.10 13.58
N LEU A 280 -9.50 -14.28 14.23
CA LEU A 280 -10.78 -14.98 14.40
C LEU A 280 -11.79 -14.14 15.20
N THR A 281 -11.33 -13.36 16.17
CA THR A 281 -12.21 -12.44 16.91
C THR A 281 -12.81 -11.38 15.99
N GLN A 282 -12.02 -10.79 15.08
CA GLN A 282 -12.54 -9.83 14.10
C GLN A 282 -13.44 -10.49 13.06
N ALA A 283 -13.12 -11.70 12.61
CA ALA A 283 -14.02 -12.47 11.77
C ALA A 283 -15.38 -12.71 12.44
N LYS A 284 -15.41 -13.04 13.75
CA LYS A 284 -16.66 -13.18 14.50
C LYS A 284 -17.45 -11.86 14.62
N VAL A 285 -16.77 -10.71 14.71
CA VAL A 285 -17.41 -9.38 14.68
C VAL A 285 -18.12 -9.17 13.34
N VAL A 286 -17.42 -9.40 12.23
CA VAL A 286 -18.00 -9.29 10.89
C VAL A 286 -19.15 -10.27 10.70
N TRP A 287 -18.98 -11.53 11.08
CA TRP A 287 -20.02 -12.56 10.97
C TRP A 287 -21.32 -12.13 11.65
N ARG A 288 -21.22 -11.68 12.91
CA ARG A 288 -22.39 -11.20 13.66
C ARG A 288 -23.03 -9.99 12.98
N TYR A 289 -22.24 -9.06 12.46
CA TYR A 289 -22.78 -7.93 11.71
C TYR A 289 -23.58 -8.37 10.47
N LEU A 290 -23.06 -9.33 9.72
CA LEU A 290 -23.73 -9.87 8.52
C LEU A 290 -25.03 -10.60 8.88
N ILE A 291 -25.04 -11.41 9.93
CA ILE A 291 -26.21 -12.22 10.29
C ILE A 291 -27.23 -11.43 11.11
N ASP A 292 -26.81 -10.70 12.14
CA ASP A 292 -27.70 -9.98 13.06
C ASP A 292 -28.32 -8.73 12.40
N HIS A 293 -27.65 -8.15 11.40
CA HIS A 293 -28.06 -6.87 10.80
C HIS A 293 -28.11 -6.87 9.26
N GLY A 294 -27.41 -7.78 8.59
CA GLY A 294 -27.38 -7.85 7.12
C GLY A 294 -28.44 -8.77 6.53
N TRP A 295 -28.68 -9.92 7.17
CA TRP A 295 -29.73 -10.85 6.76
C TRP A 295 -31.08 -10.46 7.37
N ASP A 296 -32.13 -10.48 6.55
CA ASP A 296 -33.52 -10.53 7.01
C ASP A 296 -34.39 -11.27 6.00
N GLU A 297 -35.68 -11.45 6.31
CA GLU A 297 -36.62 -12.21 5.49
C GLU A 297 -37.28 -11.40 4.35
N THR A 298 -36.93 -10.12 4.18
CA THR A 298 -37.34 -9.37 2.99
C THR A 298 -36.69 -9.97 1.73
N CYS A 299 -37.37 -9.90 0.59
CA CYS A 299 -37.00 -10.61 -0.64
C CYS A 299 -36.86 -12.15 -0.49
N GLY A 300 -37.40 -12.75 0.57
CA GLY A 300 -37.31 -14.18 0.86
C GLY A 300 -35.98 -14.60 1.50
N GLY A 301 -35.22 -13.65 2.06
CA GLY A 301 -33.88 -13.89 2.58
C GLY A 301 -32.83 -12.95 1.98
N GLY A 302 -31.56 -13.31 2.12
CA GLY A 302 -30.43 -12.60 1.51
C GLY A 302 -29.88 -11.48 2.39
N VAL A 303 -28.65 -11.07 2.08
CA VAL A 303 -27.92 -10.01 2.79
C VAL A 303 -28.08 -8.67 2.06
N HIS A 304 -28.37 -7.62 2.82
CA HIS A 304 -28.44 -6.23 2.34
C HIS A 304 -27.08 -5.72 1.81
N TRP A 305 -27.08 -4.55 1.17
CA TRP A 305 -25.86 -3.93 0.66
C TRP A 305 -25.32 -2.80 1.54
N ARG A 306 -26.09 -1.73 1.72
CA ARG A 306 -25.69 -0.57 2.52
C ARG A 306 -26.50 -0.47 3.80
N GLU A 307 -25.83 -0.34 4.94
CA GLU A 307 -26.45 -0.03 6.23
C GLU A 307 -26.53 1.47 6.46
N LEU A 308 -25.41 2.18 6.30
CA LEU A 308 -25.26 3.60 6.62
C LEU A 308 -24.84 4.41 5.38
N ASN A 309 -25.17 5.69 5.29
CA ASN A 309 -26.01 6.46 6.23
C ASN A 309 -27.52 6.26 6.01
N GLU A 310 -27.89 5.72 4.85
CA GLU A 310 -29.25 5.38 4.46
C GLU A 310 -29.31 3.90 4.05
N HIS A 311 -30.01 3.10 4.87
CA HIS A 311 -30.14 1.67 4.66
C HIS A 311 -30.84 1.35 3.33
N THR A 312 -30.25 0.47 2.53
CA THR A 312 -30.84 -0.03 1.28
C THR A 312 -31.64 -1.29 1.53
N THR A 313 -32.76 -1.47 0.83
CA THR A 313 -33.66 -2.62 1.01
C THR A 313 -33.45 -3.77 0.03
N SER A 314 -32.57 -3.59 -0.96
CA SER A 314 -32.22 -4.63 -1.94
C SER A 314 -31.26 -5.66 -1.35
N LYS A 315 -31.37 -6.91 -1.79
CA LYS A 315 -30.49 -8.02 -1.41
C LYS A 315 -29.51 -8.32 -2.53
N HIS A 316 -28.23 -8.42 -2.19
CA HIS A 316 -27.14 -8.39 -3.18
C HIS A 316 -26.32 -9.68 -3.20
N SER A 317 -25.94 -10.09 -4.40
CA SER A 317 -24.99 -11.19 -4.62
C SER A 317 -23.62 -10.90 -4.00
N CYS A 318 -23.18 -9.64 -4.06
CA CYS A 318 -21.88 -9.20 -3.55
C CYS A 318 -21.76 -9.25 -2.02
N SER A 319 -22.87 -9.28 -1.29
CA SER A 319 -22.88 -9.52 0.16
C SER A 319 -23.18 -10.99 0.48
N THR A 320 -24.18 -11.57 -0.18
CA THR A 320 -24.71 -12.90 0.19
C THR A 320 -23.80 -14.05 -0.22
N GLY A 321 -23.28 -14.03 -1.45
CA GLY A 321 -22.35 -15.04 -1.97
C GLY A 321 -21.10 -15.21 -1.09
N PRO A 322 -20.32 -14.15 -0.83
CA PRO A 322 -19.17 -14.23 0.08
C PRO A 322 -19.55 -14.50 1.54
N THR A 323 -20.77 -14.17 2.00
CA THR A 323 -21.23 -14.57 3.35
C THR A 323 -21.36 -16.10 3.44
N ALA A 324 -21.81 -16.76 2.36
CA ALA A 324 -21.80 -18.22 2.29
C ALA A 324 -20.37 -18.80 2.37
N VAL A 325 -19.42 -18.21 1.65
CA VAL A 325 -17.99 -18.57 1.72
C VAL A 325 -17.44 -18.37 3.14
N MET A 326 -17.75 -17.24 3.76
CA MET A 326 -17.32 -16.91 5.12
C MET A 326 -17.87 -17.93 6.13
N GLY A 327 -19.15 -18.30 6.03
CA GLY A 327 -19.74 -19.33 6.89
C GLY A 327 -19.05 -20.68 6.75
N CYS A 328 -18.72 -21.09 5.52
CA CYS A 328 -17.93 -22.31 5.29
C CYS A 328 -16.55 -22.24 5.96
N LYS A 329 -15.81 -21.13 5.78
CA LYS A 329 -14.48 -20.94 6.36
C LYS A 329 -14.54 -20.86 7.90
N MET A 330 -15.54 -20.18 8.45
CA MET A 330 -15.78 -20.12 9.89
C MET A 330 -16.11 -21.50 10.48
N TYR A 331 -16.93 -22.31 9.80
CA TYR A 331 -17.19 -23.69 10.18
C TYR A 331 -15.89 -24.51 10.18
N LEU A 332 -15.10 -24.45 9.12
CA LEU A 332 -13.81 -25.16 9.05
C LEU A 332 -12.86 -24.74 10.19
N ALA A 333 -12.84 -23.45 10.53
CA ALA A 333 -11.99 -22.89 11.58
C ALA A 333 -12.44 -23.23 13.02
N THR A 334 -13.74 -23.44 13.26
CA THR A 334 -14.30 -23.51 14.63
C THR A 334 -15.10 -24.78 14.93
N GLN A 335 -15.59 -25.46 13.90
CA GLN A 335 -16.52 -26.59 13.96
C GLN A 335 -17.87 -26.24 14.64
N GLU A 336 -18.23 -24.95 14.74
CA GLU A 336 -19.54 -24.52 15.25
C GLU A 336 -20.60 -24.63 14.14
N GLN A 337 -21.63 -25.46 14.36
CA GLN A 337 -22.63 -25.82 13.34
C GLN A 337 -23.40 -24.61 12.76
N GLU A 338 -23.62 -23.58 13.57
CA GLU A 338 -24.31 -22.35 13.15
C GLU A 338 -23.72 -21.75 11.86
N TYR A 339 -22.39 -21.76 11.72
CA TYR A 339 -21.75 -21.20 10.53
C TYR A 339 -22.07 -21.99 9.26
N LEU A 340 -22.17 -23.32 9.36
CA LEU A 340 -22.53 -24.17 8.22
C LEU A 340 -24.00 -24.02 7.86
N ASP A 341 -24.89 -23.95 8.85
CA ASP A 341 -26.33 -23.77 8.63
C ASP A 341 -26.61 -22.46 7.88
N TRP A 342 -25.95 -21.37 8.29
CA TRP A 342 -26.04 -20.09 7.60
C TRP A 342 -25.34 -20.08 6.23
N ALA A 343 -24.23 -20.80 6.07
CA ALA A 343 -23.57 -20.92 4.77
C ALA A 343 -24.51 -21.56 3.74
N ILE A 344 -25.18 -22.66 4.12
CA ILE A 344 -26.17 -23.33 3.29
C ILE A 344 -27.35 -22.39 3.01
N LYS A 345 -27.89 -21.70 4.02
CA LYS A 345 -29.00 -20.74 3.85
C LYS A 345 -28.65 -19.62 2.85
N CYS A 346 -27.44 -19.06 2.93
CA CYS A 346 -26.97 -18.04 1.99
C CYS A 346 -26.78 -18.61 0.58
N TYR A 347 -26.22 -19.80 0.46
CA TYR A 347 -25.99 -20.45 -0.82
C TYR A 347 -27.29 -20.83 -1.53
N ASP A 348 -28.25 -21.42 -0.81
CA ASP A 348 -29.57 -21.78 -1.35
C ASP A 348 -30.29 -20.51 -1.84
N TYR A 349 -30.25 -19.40 -1.09
CA TYR A 349 -30.82 -18.13 -1.54
C TYR A 349 -30.18 -17.62 -2.85
N MET A 350 -28.84 -17.71 -2.96
CA MET A 350 -28.14 -17.33 -4.19
C MET A 350 -28.65 -18.13 -5.38
N LEU A 351 -28.81 -19.45 -5.22
CA LEU A 351 -29.33 -20.32 -6.28
C LEU A 351 -30.80 -20.03 -6.60
N ASP A 352 -31.64 -19.85 -5.59
CA ASP A 352 -33.09 -19.75 -5.79
C ASP A 352 -33.53 -18.40 -6.35
N VAL A 353 -32.88 -17.31 -5.93
CA VAL A 353 -33.33 -15.95 -6.24
C VAL A 353 -32.41 -15.24 -7.25
N LEU A 354 -31.10 -15.42 -7.12
CA LEU A 354 -30.11 -14.58 -7.82
C LEU A 354 -29.44 -15.28 -9.00
N GLN A 355 -29.57 -16.60 -9.14
CA GLN A 355 -28.99 -17.33 -10.26
C GLN A 355 -29.87 -17.26 -11.53
N ASP A 356 -29.26 -16.92 -12.65
CA ASP A 356 -29.83 -17.16 -13.96
C ASP A 356 -29.66 -18.64 -14.36
N LYS A 357 -30.76 -19.39 -14.35
CA LYS A 357 -30.77 -20.82 -14.69
C LYS A 357 -30.39 -21.13 -16.14
N SER A 358 -30.30 -20.13 -17.03
CA SER A 358 -29.93 -20.34 -18.43
C SER A 358 -28.41 -20.46 -18.64
N ASP A 359 -27.60 -19.88 -17.76
CA ASP A 359 -26.14 -19.89 -17.86
C ASP A 359 -25.43 -20.06 -16.52
N HIS A 360 -26.14 -20.39 -15.44
CA HIS A 360 -25.60 -20.59 -14.09
C HIS A 360 -24.86 -19.38 -13.48
N LEU A 361 -24.94 -18.20 -14.12
CA LEU A 361 -24.34 -16.98 -13.60
C LEU A 361 -25.32 -16.20 -12.74
N PHE A 362 -24.79 -15.34 -11.88
CA PHE A 362 -25.59 -14.66 -10.86
C PHE A 362 -25.81 -13.19 -11.22
N TYR A 363 -27.06 -12.76 -11.05
CA TYR A 363 -27.48 -11.37 -11.15
C TYR A 363 -26.88 -10.52 -10.03
N ASP A 364 -27.03 -9.20 -10.12
CA ASP A 364 -26.43 -8.27 -9.18
C ASP A 364 -27.21 -8.25 -7.86
N ASN A 365 -28.49 -7.90 -7.94
CA ASN A 365 -29.36 -7.79 -6.78
C ASN A 365 -30.84 -7.95 -7.11
N VAL A 366 -31.63 -8.13 -6.07
CA VAL A 366 -33.09 -8.15 -6.13
C VAL A 366 -33.66 -7.10 -5.18
N ARG A 367 -34.73 -6.42 -5.61
CA ARG A 367 -35.51 -5.50 -4.76
C ARG A 367 -36.72 -6.21 -4.17
N PRO A 368 -37.24 -5.76 -3.02
CA PRO A 368 -38.48 -6.29 -2.47
C PRO A 368 -39.63 -6.16 -3.48
N ASN A 369 -40.51 -7.16 -3.53
CA ASN A 369 -41.72 -7.06 -4.31
C ASN A 369 -42.60 -5.92 -3.78
N LYS A 370 -43.32 -5.24 -4.70
CA LYS A 370 -44.12 -4.04 -4.39
C LYS A 370 -45.34 -4.34 -3.52
N ASP A 371 -45.91 -5.55 -3.64
CA ASP A 371 -47.13 -5.95 -2.94
C ASP A 371 -46.81 -6.71 -1.65
N ASP A 372 -45.74 -7.52 -1.63
CA ASP A 372 -45.24 -8.20 -0.43
C ASP A 372 -43.71 -8.09 -0.35
N PRO A 373 -43.15 -7.26 0.56
CA PRO A 373 -41.71 -7.07 0.65
C PRO A 373 -40.93 -8.33 1.04
N ASN A 374 -41.59 -9.38 1.52
CA ASN A 374 -40.96 -10.68 1.82
C ASN A 374 -40.83 -11.58 0.58
N LEU A 375 -41.34 -11.17 -0.58
CA LEU A 375 -41.12 -11.87 -1.84
C LEU A 375 -40.09 -11.13 -2.70
N PRO A 376 -39.28 -11.84 -3.50
CA PRO A 376 -38.39 -11.21 -4.45
C PRO A 376 -39.20 -10.47 -5.54
N GLY A 377 -38.78 -9.25 -5.83
CA GLY A 377 -39.37 -8.38 -6.84
C GLY A 377 -38.48 -8.25 -8.08
N ASP A 378 -38.20 -7.01 -8.47
CA ASP A 378 -37.42 -6.70 -9.67
C ASP A 378 -35.94 -7.07 -9.46
N LEU A 379 -35.38 -7.81 -10.42
CA LEU A 379 -33.96 -8.21 -10.48
C LEU A 379 -33.15 -7.21 -11.31
N GLU A 380 -32.02 -6.74 -10.77
CA GLU A 380 -30.97 -6.09 -11.53
C GLU A 380 -30.07 -7.16 -12.16
N LYS A 381 -30.22 -7.37 -13.46
CA LYS A 381 -29.70 -8.56 -14.15
C LYS A 381 -28.26 -8.43 -14.63
N ASN A 382 -27.56 -7.36 -14.27
CA ASN A 382 -26.12 -7.26 -14.53
C ASN A 382 -25.37 -8.43 -13.88
N LYS A 383 -24.36 -8.95 -14.59
CA LYS A 383 -23.56 -10.09 -14.16
C LYS A 383 -22.10 -9.68 -14.06
N TYR A 384 -21.59 -9.66 -12.85
CA TYR A 384 -20.19 -9.36 -12.54
C TYR A 384 -19.44 -10.65 -12.18
N SER A 385 -18.14 -10.72 -12.50
CA SER A 385 -17.33 -11.93 -12.33
C SER A 385 -17.33 -12.44 -10.89
N TYR A 386 -17.09 -11.56 -9.92
CA TYR A 386 -17.09 -11.91 -8.50
C TYR A 386 -18.44 -12.42 -7.97
N ASN A 387 -19.57 -11.92 -8.49
CA ASN A 387 -20.90 -12.38 -8.10
C ASN A 387 -21.17 -13.83 -8.49
N SER A 388 -20.43 -14.39 -9.47
CA SER A 388 -20.51 -15.81 -9.83
C SER A 388 -19.36 -16.64 -9.25
N GLY A 389 -18.16 -16.07 -9.11
CA GLY A 389 -17.04 -16.81 -8.53
C GLY A 389 -17.11 -17.01 -7.01
N GLN A 390 -17.85 -16.17 -6.27
CA GLN A 390 -18.11 -16.43 -4.83
C GLN A 390 -19.10 -17.59 -4.61
N PRO A 391 -20.24 -17.68 -5.33
CA PRO A 391 -21.04 -18.92 -5.33
C PRO A 391 -20.27 -20.16 -5.79
N LEU A 392 -19.37 -20.04 -6.79
CA LEU A 392 -18.46 -21.14 -7.15
C LEU A 392 -17.60 -21.59 -5.96
N GLN A 393 -16.97 -20.64 -5.27
CA GLN A 393 -16.16 -20.94 -4.09
C GLN A 393 -17.01 -21.56 -2.96
N ALA A 394 -18.20 -21.03 -2.71
CA ALA A 394 -19.12 -21.56 -1.70
C ALA A 394 -19.55 -23.00 -2.03
N ALA A 395 -19.90 -23.29 -3.28
CA ALA A 395 -20.25 -24.62 -3.75
C ALA A 395 -19.10 -25.63 -3.51
N CYS A 396 -17.86 -25.24 -3.86
CA CYS A 396 -16.69 -26.07 -3.63
C CYS A 396 -16.46 -26.35 -2.14
N LEU A 397 -16.55 -25.32 -1.29
CA LEU A 397 -16.39 -25.47 0.16
C LEU A 397 -17.51 -26.32 0.79
N LEU A 398 -18.76 -26.12 0.38
CA LEU A 398 -19.89 -26.93 0.84
C LEU A 398 -19.73 -28.39 0.42
N TYR A 399 -19.25 -28.68 -0.78
CA TYR A 399 -18.90 -30.04 -1.19
C TYR A 399 -17.83 -30.64 -0.26
N LYS A 400 -16.74 -29.92 0.01
CA LYS A 400 -15.67 -30.40 0.91
C LYS A 400 -16.16 -30.68 2.33
N ILE A 401 -17.10 -29.87 2.83
CA ILE A 401 -17.66 -29.99 4.18
C ILE A 401 -18.68 -31.14 4.27
N THR A 402 -19.57 -31.26 3.29
CA THR A 402 -20.74 -32.14 3.37
C THR A 402 -20.59 -33.46 2.62
N GLY A 403 -19.71 -33.51 1.61
CA GLY A 403 -19.61 -34.62 0.66
C GLY A 403 -20.80 -34.73 -0.31
N GLU A 404 -21.73 -33.76 -0.33
CA GLU A 404 -22.90 -33.82 -1.21
C GLU A 404 -22.56 -33.40 -2.64
N GLN A 405 -22.63 -34.36 -3.56
CA GLN A 405 -22.25 -34.21 -4.97
C GLN A 405 -22.94 -33.03 -5.69
N LYS A 406 -24.16 -32.67 -5.28
CA LYS A 406 -24.93 -31.56 -5.88
C LYS A 406 -24.16 -30.24 -5.89
N TYR A 407 -23.34 -30.00 -4.86
CA TYR A 407 -22.55 -28.77 -4.78
C TYR A 407 -21.39 -28.77 -5.78
N LEU A 408 -20.74 -29.91 -6.00
CA LEU A 408 -19.66 -30.02 -6.98
C LEU A 408 -20.21 -29.97 -8.42
N ASP A 409 -21.37 -30.57 -8.69
CA ASP A 409 -22.02 -30.48 -9.99
C ASP A 409 -22.36 -29.02 -10.35
N GLU A 410 -22.88 -28.25 -9.38
CA GLU A 410 -23.14 -26.83 -9.56
C GLU A 410 -21.84 -26.02 -9.72
N ALA A 411 -20.79 -26.34 -8.96
CA ALA A 411 -19.47 -25.72 -9.10
C ALA A 411 -18.93 -25.86 -10.53
N TYR A 412 -19.04 -27.04 -11.16
CA TYR A 412 -18.63 -27.22 -12.55
C TYR A 412 -19.42 -26.34 -13.52
N ALA A 413 -20.74 -26.24 -13.36
CA ALA A 413 -21.59 -25.44 -14.24
C ALA A 413 -21.28 -23.94 -14.13
N ILE A 414 -21.06 -23.45 -12.91
CA ILE A 414 -20.66 -22.06 -12.66
C ILE A 414 -19.26 -21.81 -13.22
N ALA A 415 -18.29 -22.68 -12.96
CA ALA A 415 -16.90 -22.52 -13.43
C ALA A 415 -16.81 -22.46 -14.95
N GLU A 416 -17.51 -23.36 -15.67
CA GLU A 416 -17.56 -23.33 -17.13
C GLU A 416 -18.13 -22.01 -17.66
N SER A 417 -19.21 -21.52 -17.04
CA SER A 417 -19.88 -20.29 -17.46
C SER A 417 -19.06 -19.05 -17.14
N CYS A 418 -18.38 -19.03 -15.99
CA CYS A 418 -17.42 -17.99 -15.62
C CYS A 418 -16.28 -17.91 -16.63
N HIS A 419 -15.67 -19.05 -16.95
CA HIS A 419 -14.57 -19.13 -17.90
C HIS A 419 -14.98 -18.63 -19.28
N LYS A 420 -16.13 -19.08 -19.77
CA LYS A 420 -16.69 -18.66 -21.06
C LYS A 420 -16.98 -17.15 -21.15
N LYS A 421 -17.38 -16.52 -20.04
CA LYS A 421 -17.80 -15.10 -20.04
C LYS A 421 -16.65 -14.12 -19.80
N TRP A 422 -15.73 -14.45 -18.89
CA TRP A 422 -14.71 -13.51 -18.42
C TRP A 422 -13.28 -13.87 -18.85
N PHE A 423 -13.11 -14.92 -19.65
CA PHE A 423 -11.88 -15.18 -20.37
C PHE A 423 -12.14 -15.10 -21.87
N MET A 424 -11.10 -14.76 -22.64
CA MET A 424 -11.18 -14.65 -24.10
C MET A 424 -9.95 -15.27 -24.77
N PRO A 425 -10.10 -15.92 -25.93
CA PRO A 425 -8.97 -16.45 -26.69
C PRO A 425 -7.93 -15.35 -26.99
N TYR A 426 -6.66 -15.65 -26.72
CA TYR A 426 -5.56 -14.70 -26.87
C TYR A 426 -4.26 -15.39 -27.32
N ARG A 427 -3.50 -14.72 -28.18
CA ARG A 427 -2.16 -15.13 -28.61
C ARG A 427 -1.13 -14.17 -28.01
N SER A 428 -0.43 -14.61 -26.97
CA SER A 428 0.67 -13.87 -26.40
C SER A 428 1.90 -13.96 -27.30
N LYS A 429 2.49 -12.81 -27.66
CA LYS A 429 3.74 -12.76 -28.45
C LYS A 429 4.93 -13.09 -27.56
N GLU A 430 4.90 -12.58 -26.34
CA GLU A 430 5.92 -12.65 -25.31
C GLU A 430 6.12 -14.10 -24.84
N LEU A 431 5.01 -14.84 -24.68
CA LEU A 431 5.04 -16.24 -24.28
C LEU A 431 5.05 -17.21 -25.47
N ASN A 432 4.76 -16.73 -26.68
CA ASN A 432 4.56 -17.56 -27.87
C ASN A 432 3.49 -18.67 -27.69
N LEU A 433 2.47 -18.40 -26.87
CA LEU A 433 1.39 -19.34 -26.51
C LEU A 433 0.01 -18.80 -26.86
N THR A 434 -0.92 -19.71 -27.12
CA THR A 434 -2.35 -19.42 -27.24
C THR A 434 -3.07 -20.01 -26.02
N PHE A 435 -3.87 -19.19 -25.35
CA PHE A 435 -4.64 -19.54 -24.17
C PHE A 435 -5.84 -18.60 -24.05
N ASN A 436 -6.72 -18.78 -23.05
CA ASN A 436 -7.76 -17.78 -22.80
C ASN A 436 -7.26 -16.81 -21.74
N ILE A 437 -7.05 -15.55 -22.10
CA ILE A 437 -6.64 -14.54 -21.13
C ILE A 437 -7.86 -14.02 -20.38
N LEU A 438 -7.70 -13.64 -19.11
CA LEU A 438 -8.67 -12.81 -18.40
C LEU A 438 -9.00 -11.58 -19.24
N ALA A 439 -10.28 -11.43 -19.59
CA ALA A 439 -10.73 -10.34 -20.45
C ALA A 439 -10.60 -8.98 -19.72
N PRO A 440 -10.43 -7.87 -20.47
CA PRO A 440 -10.38 -6.53 -19.89
C PRO A 440 -11.58 -6.26 -18.98
N GLY A 441 -11.34 -5.72 -17.80
CA GLY A 441 -12.37 -5.55 -16.80
C GLY A 441 -11.83 -5.15 -15.44
N HIS A 442 -12.71 -5.18 -14.43
CA HIS A 442 -12.36 -4.79 -13.07
C HIS A 442 -11.47 -5.85 -12.41
N ALA A 443 -10.16 -5.59 -12.30
CA ALA A 443 -9.17 -6.57 -11.80
C ALA A 443 -9.57 -7.22 -10.48
N TRP A 444 -10.07 -6.44 -9.52
CA TRP A 444 -10.51 -6.98 -8.23
C TRP A 444 -11.72 -7.91 -8.37
N PHE A 445 -12.67 -7.64 -9.29
CA PHE A 445 -13.79 -8.58 -9.50
C PHE A 445 -13.28 -9.90 -10.08
N ASN A 446 -12.33 -9.83 -11.00
CA ASN A 446 -11.73 -11.01 -11.60
C ASN A 446 -10.89 -11.82 -10.61
N THR A 447 -10.14 -11.17 -9.72
CA THR A 447 -9.42 -11.85 -8.63
C THR A 447 -10.37 -12.57 -7.68
N ILE A 448 -11.42 -11.90 -7.20
CA ILE A 448 -12.42 -12.52 -6.33
C ILE A 448 -13.13 -13.68 -7.05
N MET A 449 -13.35 -13.58 -8.36
CA MET A 449 -13.85 -14.70 -9.15
C MET A 449 -12.87 -15.87 -9.15
N CYS A 450 -11.58 -15.60 -9.33
CA CYS A 450 -10.53 -16.62 -9.39
C CYS A 450 -10.40 -17.42 -8.10
N ARG A 451 -10.75 -16.87 -6.93
CA ARG A 451 -10.82 -17.63 -5.67
C ARG A 451 -11.64 -18.92 -5.82
N GLY A 452 -12.73 -18.89 -6.56
CA GLY A 452 -13.55 -20.06 -6.86
C GLY A 452 -12.87 -21.09 -7.76
N PHE A 453 -12.08 -20.66 -8.75
CA PHE A 453 -11.30 -21.58 -9.60
C PHE A 453 -10.18 -22.28 -8.80
N PHE A 454 -9.48 -21.57 -7.92
CA PHE A 454 -8.51 -22.18 -7.01
C PHE A 454 -9.16 -23.20 -6.07
N GLU A 455 -10.34 -22.87 -5.54
CA GLU A 455 -11.09 -23.78 -4.68
C GLU A 455 -11.55 -25.04 -5.44
N LEU A 456 -12.04 -24.90 -6.67
CA LEU A 456 -12.42 -26.05 -7.52
C LEU A 456 -11.21 -26.94 -7.84
N TYR A 457 -10.10 -26.33 -8.27
CA TYR A 457 -8.85 -27.04 -8.56
C TYR A 457 -8.38 -27.89 -7.38
N SER A 458 -8.55 -27.38 -6.16
CA SER A 458 -8.16 -28.11 -4.95
C SER A 458 -8.99 -29.38 -4.67
N ILE A 459 -10.11 -29.58 -5.39
CA ILE A 459 -10.98 -30.75 -5.31
C ILE A 459 -10.68 -31.74 -6.44
N ASP A 460 -10.68 -31.27 -7.69
CA ASP A 460 -10.66 -32.12 -8.88
C ASP A 460 -9.24 -32.31 -9.47
N ASN A 461 -8.30 -31.44 -9.12
CA ASN A 461 -6.97 -31.32 -9.71
C ASN A 461 -6.99 -31.07 -11.23
N ASP A 462 -8.09 -30.57 -11.80
CA ASP A 462 -8.14 -30.15 -13.20
C ASP A 462 -7.56 -28.74 -13.34
N ARG A 463 -6.35 -28.67 -13.90
CA ARG A 463 -5.64 -27.41 -14.10
C ARG A 463 -6.23 -26.52 -15.19
N LYS A 464 -7.21 -26.94 -15.99
CA LYS A 464 -7.71 -26.20 -17.16
C LYS A 464 -7.89 -24.69 -16.91
N TYR A 465 -8.57 -24.31 -15.83
CA TYR A 465 -8.84 -22.90 -15.53
C TYR A 465 -7.64 -22.19 -14.88
N ILE A 466 -6.92 -22.89 -13.98
CA ILE A 466 -5.70 -22.38 -13.34
C ILE A 466 -4.64 -22.04 -14.38
N ASP A 467 -4.51 -22.89 -15.39
CA ASP A 467 -3.59 -22.74 -16.51
C ASP A 467 -3.83 -21.45 -17.32
N ASP A 468 -5.09 -21.04 -17.49
CA ASP A 468 -5.44 -19.79 -18.17
C ASP A 468 -5.19 -18.57 -17.26
N ILE A 469 -5.43 -18.69 -15.95
CA ILE A 469 -5.11 -17.65 -14.95
C ILE A 469 -3.59 -17.44 -14.88
N GLU A 470 -2.82 -18.52 -14.71
CA GLU A 470 -1.36 -18.51 -14.64
C GLU A 470 -0.76 -17.86 -15.89
N LYS A 471 -1.16 -18.32 -17.08
CA LYS A 471 -0.69 -17.73 -18.35
C LYS A 471 -1.11 -16.26 -18.50
N SER A 472 -2.28 -15.87 -17.99
CA SER A 472 -2.71 -14.46 -17.97
C SER A 472 -1.75 -13.61 -17.14
N MET A 473 -1.39 -14.07 -15.94
CA MET A 473 -0.50 -13.33 -15.03
C MET A 473 0.94 -13.31 -15.55
N ILE A 474 1.49 -14.44 -16.03
CA ILE A 474 2.83 -14.46 -16.64
C ILE A 474 2.91 -13.50 -17.85
N HIS A 475 1.86 -13.45 -18.67
CA HIS A 475 1.79 -12.51 -19.78
C HIS A 475 1.71 -11.07 -19.30
N ALA A 476 0.89 -10.77 -18.29
CA ALA A 476 0.78 -9.42 -17.74
C ALA A 476 2.14 -8.92 -17.22
N TRP A 477 2.91 -9.78 -16.53
CA TRP A 477 4.27 -9.47 -16.07
C TRP A 477 5.24 -9.22 -17.23
N SER A 478 5.18 -10.04 -18.28
CA SER A 478 6.21 -10.06 -19.33
C SER A 478 5.90 -9.15 -20.52
N SER A 479 4.81 -8.37 -20.47
CA SER A 479 4.31 -7.57 -21.58
C SER A 479 4.21 -6.09 -21.22
N SER A 480 3.72 -5.29 -22.17
CA SER A 480 3.44 -3.86 -21.95
C SER A 480 2.37 -3.55 -20.90
N CYS A 481 1.71 -4.56 -20.32
CA CYS A 481 0.89 -4.38 -19.12
C CYS A 481 1.76 -3.96 -17.92
N HIS A 482 2.97 -4.53 -17.79
CA HIS A 482 3.92 -4.21 -16.74
C HIS A 482 4.66 -2.90 -17.01
N GLN A 483 4.46 -1.94 -16.11
CA GLN A 483 4.96 -0.58 -16.25
C GLN A 483 6.34 -0.44 -15.61
N GLY A 484 7.09 0.59 -16.02
CA GLY A 484 8.43 0.87 -15.47
C GLY A 484 8.48 1.22 -13.98
N ASN A 485 7.34 1.52 -13.36
CA ASN A 485 7.19 1.66 -11.90
C ASN A 485 6.83 0.33 -11.21
N ASN A 486 6.93 -0.79 -11.90
CA ASN A 486 6.60 -2.13 -11.42
C ASN A 486 5.12 -2.40 -11.10
N LEU A 487 4.21 -1.47 -11.43
CA LEU A 487 2.75 -1.70 -11.36
C LEU A 487 2.24 -2.30 -12.69
N LEU A 488 1.07 -2.93 -12.66
CA LEU A 488 0.40 -3.47 -13.85
C LEU A 488 -0.77 -2.58 -14.25
N ASN A 489 -0.97 -2.41 -15.57
CA ASN A 489 -2.21 -1.84 -16.09
C ASN A 489 -3.36 -2.82 -15.91
N ASP A 490 -4.07 -2.63 -14.81
CA ASP A 490 -5.12 -3.52 -14.29
C ASP A 490 -6.43 -3.49 -15.09
N ASP A 491 -6.59 -2.55 -16.03
CA ASP A 491 -7.74 -2.47 -16.93
C ASP A 491 -7.69 -3.51 -18.05
N ASP A 492 -6.48 -3.91 -18.48
CA ASP A 492 -6.26 -4.87 -19.54
C ASP A 492 -4.93 -5.63 -19.39
N LEU A 493 -5.02 -6.89 -18.93
CA LEU A 493 -3.85 -7.75 -18.73
C LEU A 493 -3.15 -8.15 -20.04
N ARG A 494 -3.74 -7.88 -21.21
CA ARG A 494 -3.08 -8.07 -22.52
C ARG A 494 -2.00 -7.01 -22.77
N GLY A 495 -2.03 -5.91 -22.02
CA GLY A 495 -1.22 -4.73 -22.28
C GLY A 495 -1.73 -3.86 -23.43
N GLY A 496 -0.97 -2.82 -23.77
CA GLY A 496 -1.32 -1.87 -24.83
C GLY A 496 -2.18 -0.68 -24.39
N THR A 497 -2.69 -0.70 -23.16
CA THR A 497 -3.31 0.48 -22.53
C THR A 497 -2.26 1.40 -21.93
N THR A 498 -2.63 2.65 -21.66
CA THR A 498 -1.75 3.62 -20.98
C THR A 498 -2.49 4.16 -19.76
N LYS A 499 -1.89 3.98 -18.58
CA LYS A 499 -2.38 4.53 -17.32
C LYS A 499 -1.33 5.45 -16.72
N THR A 500 -1.80 6.46 -16.00
CA THR A 500 -0.97 7.38 -15.21
C THR A 500 -1.34 7.37 -13.74
N GLY A 501 -2.27 6.48 -13.34
CA GLY A 501 -2.76 6.34 -11.99
C GLY A 501 -3.33 4.92 -11.78
N TRP A 502 -3.08 4.37 -10.60
CA TRP A 502 -3.45 3.01 -10.22
C TRP A 502 -4.00 3.01 -8.79
N GLU A 503 -5.07 2.26 -8.56
CA GLU A 503 -5.74 2.16 -7.27
C GLU A 503 -5.30 0.91 -6.50
N ILE A 504 -5.18 1.03 -5.17
CA ILE A 504 -4.77 -0.11 -4.32
C ILE A 504 -5.70 -1.30 -4.45
N LEU A 505 -7.00 -1.07 -4.67
CA LEU A 505 -7.99 -2.13 -4.83
C LEU A 505 -7.60 -3.09 -5.96
N HIS A 506 -7.16 -2.54 -7.09
CA HIS A 506 -6.78 -3.30 -8.27
C HIS A 506 -5.37 -3.88 -8.15
N GLN A 507 -4.41 -3.10 -7.67
CA GLN A 507 -3.03 -3.56 -7.56
C GLN A 507 -2.91 -4.67 -6.50
N GLY A 508 -3.58 -4.52 -5.36
CA GLY A 508 -3.69 -5.56 -4.34
C GLY A 508 -4.34 -6.84 -4.90
N ALA A 509 -5.39 -6.71 -5.70
CA ALA A 509 -6.02 -7.85 -6.35
C ALA A 509 -5.09 -8.64 -7.28
N LEU A 510 -4.23 -7.95 -8.04
CA LEU A 510 -3.26 -8.63 -8.92
C LEU A 510 -2.12 -9.27 -8.11
N VAL A 511 -1.67 -8.64 -7.03
CA VAL A 511 -0.74 -9.26 -6.08
C VAL A 511 -1.34 -10.53 -5.48
N GLU A 512 -2.61 -10.52 -5.07
CA GLU A 512 -3.30 -11.71 -4.55
C GLU A 512 -3.27 -12.87 -5.57
N LEU A 513 -3.49 -12.60 -6.87
CA LEU A 513 -3.40 -13.63 -7.90
C LEU A 513 -2.01 -14.24 -8.02
N TYR A 514 -0.95 -13.42 -8.03
CA TYR A 514 0.42 -13.95 -8.03
C TYR A 514 0.72 -14.75 -6.76
N ALA A 515 0.28 -14.27 -5.59
CA ALA A 515 0.48 -14.96 -4.32
C ALA A 515 -0.19 -16.35 -4.33
N ARG A 516 -1.42 -16.45 -4.85
CA ARG A 516 -2.11 -17.75 -4.98
C ARG A 516 -1.42 -18.70 -5.96
N LEU A 517 -0.89 -18.18 -7.08
CA LEU A 517 -0.07 -18.97 -8.00
C LEU A 517 1.25 -19.42 -7.37
N ALA A 518 1.86 -18.59 -6.53
CA ALA A 518 3.07 -18.94 -5.79
C ALA A 518 2.83 -20.04 -4.75
N VAL A 519 1.65 -20.10 -4.12
CA VAL A 519 1.25 -21.24 -3.28
C VAL A 519 1.20 -22.54 -4.08
N LEU A 520 0.64 -22.51 -5.29
CA LEU A 520 0.63 -23.69 -6.17
C LEU A 520 2.04 -24.09 -6.63
N GLU A 521 2.89 -23.12 -6.97
CA GLU A 521 4.30 -23.34 -7.31
C GLU A 521 5.06 -24.03 -6.17
N ARG A 522 4.90 -23.56 -4.92
CA ARG A 522 5.47 -24.20 -3.73
C ARG A 522 5.02 -25.66 -3.58
N GLU A 523 3.75 -25.93 -3.84
CA GLU A 523 3.17 -27.28 -3.77
C GLU A 523 3.55 -28.17 -4.97
N ASN A 524 4.26 -27.64 -5.97
CA ASN A 524 4.50 -28.29 -7.28
C ASN A 524 3.20 -28.74 -7.96
N ARG A 525 2.16 -27.92 -7.86
CA ARG A 525 0.79 -28.25 -8.26
C ARG A 525 0.29 -27.38 -9.37
#